data_AF-A0A438DXB2-F1
#
_entry.id   AF-A0A438DXB2-F1
#
_cell.length_a   1.000
_cell.length_b   1.000
_cell.length_c   1.000
_cell.angle_alpha   90.00
_cell.angle_beta   90.00
_cell.angle_gamma   90.00
#
_symmetry.space_group_name_H-M   'P 1'
#
loop_
_entity.id
_entity.type
_entity.pdbx_description
1 polymer ?
#
loop_
_entity_poly.entity_id
_entity_poly.type
_entity_poly.pdbx_seq_one_letter_code
_entity_poly.pdbx_strand_id
1 'polypeptide(L)' 'MKFCRSKLPAYWIPKSVVFGPLPKTATGKIQKHLLRARTKEMGPLKKSKL' A
#
# COMPACT_ATOMS: atom_id res chain seq x y z
N MET A 1 -9.42 1.96 -9.55
CA MET A 1 -9.63 0.72 -8.75
C MET A 1 -10.41 -0.40 -9.44
N LYS A 2 -10.68 -0.33 -10.75
CA LYS A 2 -11.50 -1.34 -11.45
C LYS A 2 -11.00 -2.78 -11.28
N PHE A 3 -9.68 -3.01 -11.35
CA PHE A 3 -9.09 -4.35 -11.21
C PHE A 3 -9.39 -5.02 -9.86
N CYS A 4 -9.19 -4.31 -8.74
CA CYS A 4 -9.48 -4.87 -7.42
C CYS A 4 -10.99 -4.98 -7.18
N ARG A 5 -11.79 -4.03 -7.67
CA ARG A 5 -13.26 -4.05 -7.53
C ARG A 5 -13.93 -5.22 -8.25
N SER A 6 -13.35 -5.71 -9.35
CA SER A 6 -13.91 -6.86 -10.07
C SER A 6 -13.46 -8.22 -9.51
N LYS A 7 -12.39 -8.26 -8.72
CA LYS A 7 -11.77 -9.52 -8.25
C LYS A 7 -11.80 -9.71 -6.74
N LEU A 8 -12.05 -8.67 -5.95
CA LEU A 8 -11.98 -8.70 -4.49
C LEU A 8 -13.27 -8.14 -3.87
N PRO A 9 -13.69 -8.67 -2.71
CA PRO A 9 -14.73 -8.07 -1.89
C PRO A 9 -14.38 -6.64 -1.48
N ALA A 10 -15.41 -5.79 -1.31
CA ALA A 10 -15.24 -4.35 -1.06
C ALA A 10 -14.33 -4.00 0.14
N TYR A 11 -14.32 -4.84 1.18
CA TYR A 11 -13.52 -4.63 2.40
C TYR A 11 -12.01 -4.90 2.23
N TRP A 12 -11.60 -5.63 1.18
CA TRP A 12 -10.19 -5.87 0.85
C TRP A 12 -9.61 -4.88 -0.15
N ILE A 13 -10.45 -4.01 -0.69
CA ILE A 13 -10.01 -3.03 -1.65
C ILE A 13 -9.17 -1.97 -0.92
N PRO A 14 -7.94 -1.70 -1.37
CA PRO A 14 -7.10 -0.67 -0.75
C PRO A 14 -7.83 0.68 -0.81
N LYS A 15 -7.65 1.54 0.19
CA LYS A 15 -8.24 2.90 0.17
C LYS A 15 -7.38 3.88 -0.63
N SER A 16 -6.06 3.67 -0.63
CA SER A 16 -5.06 4.47 -1.31
C SER A 16 -3.94 3.56 -1.82
N VAL A 17 -3.33 3.92 -2.95
CA VAL A 17 -2.18 3.23 -3.54
C VAL A 17 -1.10 4.26 -3.77
N VAL A 18 0.10 4.00 -3.26
CA VAL A 18 1.28 4.87 -3.42
C VAL A 18 2.35 4.04 -4.08
N PHE A 19 2.88 4.53 -5.21
CA PHE A 19 3.99 3.90 -5.90
C PHE A 19 5.30 4.48 -5.39
N GLY A 20 6.29 3.60 -5.21
CA GLY A 20 7.61 3.99 -4.72
C GLY A 20 8.52 2.80 -4.54
N PRO A 21 9.80 3.05 -4.20
CA PRO A 21 10.77 1.98 -4.00
C PRO A 21 10.45 1.18 -2.73
N LEU A 22 10.50 -0.14 -2.85
CA LEU A 22 10.29 -1.06 -1.74
C LEU A 22 11.60 -1.28 -0.97
N PRO A 23 11.65 -1.02 0.35
CA PRO A 23 12.84 -1.28 1.15
C PRO A 23 13.06 -2.79 1.23
N LYS A 24 14.20 -3.24 0.68
CA LYS A 24 14.63 -4.64 0.70
C LYS A 24 15.91 -4.78 1.52
N THR A 25 16.13 -5.95 2.11
CA THR A 25 17.42 -6.33 2.71
C THR A 25 18.44 -6.68 1.63
N ALA A 26 19.70 -6.87 1.99
CA ALA A 26 20.74 -7.38 1.09
C ALA A 26 20.37 -8.72 0.44
N THR A 27 19.57 -9.55 1.13
CA THR A 27 19.01 -10.82 0.65
C THR A 27 17.67 -10.67 -0.07
N GLY A 28 17.21 -9.45 -0.34
CA GLY A 28 15.98 -9.16 -1.10
C GLY A 28 14.68 -9.25 -0.30
N LYS A 29 14.71 -9.50 1.01
CA LYS A 29 13.50 -9.57 1.85
C LYS A 29 12.88 -8.19 2.02
N ILE A 30 11.56 -8.08 1.81
CA ILE A 30 10.83 -6.83 2.02
C ILE A 30 10.70 -6.52 3.51
N GLN A 31 11.09 -5.32 3.91
CA GLN A 31 11.02 -4.88 5.30
C GLN A 31 9.66 -4.24 5.61
N LYS A 32 8.66 -5.09 5.90
CA LYS A 32 7.26 -4.67 6.18
C LYS A 32 7.14 -3.66 7.33
N HIS A 33 8.03 -3.70 8.32
CA HIS A 33 7.98 -2.78 9.47
C HIS A 33 8.30 -1.34 9.07
N LEU A 34 9.30 -1.10 8.19
CA LEU A 34 9.58 0.24 7.64
C LEU A 34 8.39 0.76 6.83
N LEU A 35 7.75 -0.11 6.03
CA LEU A 35 6.58 0.28 5.25
C LEU A 35 5.43 0.72 6.16
N ARG A 36 5.19 0.01 7.27
CA ARG A 36 4.18 0.39 8.27
C ARG A 36 4.52 1.70 8.97
N ALA A 37 5.79 1.92 9.34
CA ALA A 37 6.26 3.17 9.93
C ALA A 37 6.04 4.36 8.98
N ARG A 38 6.48 4.24 7.72
CA ARG A 38 6.24 5.24 6.68
C ARG A 38 4.76 5.56 6.49
N THR A 39 3.90 4.52 6.52
CA THR A 39 2.45 4.72 6.39
C THR A 39 1.87 5.49 7.58
N LYS A 40 2.39 5.26 8.79
CA LYS A 40 1.97 5.97 10.00
C LYS A 40 2.39 7.45 9.96
N GLU A 41 3.59 7.74 9.48
CA GLU A 41 4.11 9.12 9.32
C GLU A 41 3.36 9.91 8.23
N MET A 42 2.94 9.25 7.16
CA MET A 42 2.21 9.89 6.04
C MET A 42 0.81 10.38 6.43
N GLY A 43 0.27 9.93 7.56
CA GLY A 43 -1.06 10.29 8.03
C GLY A 43 -2.20 9.73 7.18
N PRO A 44 -3.45 10.19 7.38
CA PRO A 44 -4.60 9.72 6.63
C PRO A 44 -4.50 10.15 5.15
N LEU A 45 -4.20 9.19 4.29
CA LEU A 45 -4.16 9.41 2.85
C LEU A 45 -5.57 9.62 2.28
N LYS A 46 -5.69 10.60 1.37
CA LYS A 46 -6.92 10.87 0.63
C LYS A 46 -7.31 9.62 -0.17
N LYS A 47 -8.61 9.28 -0.17
CA LYS A 47 -9.12 8.14 -0.97
C LYS A 47 -8.65 8.26 -2.41
N SER A 48 -8.13 7.18 -2.96
CA SER A 48 -7.67 7.16 -4.35
C SER A 48 -8.85 7.52 -5.28
N LYS A 49 -8.66 8.54 -6.12
CA LYS A 49 -9.65 8.96 -7.13
C LYS A 49 -9.66 8.04 -8.37
N LEU A 50 -8.79 7.02 -8.40
CA LEU A 50 -8.64 6.05 -9.49
C LEU A 50 -9.66 4.92 -9.45
#